data_AF-A0A3N5I7F3-F1
#
_entry.id   AF-A0A3N5I7F3-F1
#
_cell.length_a   1.000
_cell.length_b   1.000
_cell.length_c   1.000
_cell.angle_alpha   90.00
_cell.angle_beta   90.00
_cell.angle_gamma   90.00
#
_symmetry.space_group_name_H-M   'P 1'
#
loop_
_entity.id
_entity.type
_entity.pdbx_description
1 polymer ?
#
loop_
_entity_poly.entity_id
_entity_poly.type
_entity_poly.pdbx_seq_one_letter_code
_entity_poly.pdbx_strand_id
1 'polypeptide(L)'
;MDTRLPDTDRLRESVIAVPPLAVDAEGGYIRDENAKIIRHITAGGVSHLLYGGNALFYHVRPSRYAGLLGMLSDLADASTSICPSIGPAYGTMMDQVEVLQDFDYPTAMVLPQRDIADDAGIATGIRHAAEKLGRPLVVYLKFDRWLSSQTIRALEADGVISWIKYAVVREDP
;
A
#
# COMPACT_ATOMS: atom_id res chain seq x y z
N MET A 1 9.52 -6.25 -11.99
CA MET A 1 8.66 -6.37 -10.80
C MET A 1 8.01 -7.74 -10.73
N ASP A 2 7.94 -8.35 -9.55
CA ASP A 2 7.09 -9.50 -9.26
C ASP A 2 5.64 -9.03 -9.04
N THR A 3 4.72 -9.52 -9.88
CA THR A 3 3.32 -9.09 -9.95
C THR A 3 2.37 -10.08 -9.27
N ARG A 4 2.90 -11.15 -8.66
CA ARG A 4 2.07 -12.16 -7.98
C ARG A 4 1.61 -11.65 -6.63
N LEU A 5 0.32 -11.77 -6.35
CA LEU A 5 -0.21 -11.55 -5.02
C LEU A 5 0.46 -12.54 -4.04
N PRO A 6 1.00 -12.09 -2.89
CA PRO A 6 1.62 -12.99 -1.95
C PRO A 6 0.55 -13.84 -1.25
N ASP A 7 0.75 -15.15 -1.25
CA ASP A 7 -0.06 -16.09 -0.47
C ASP A 7 0.37 -16.10 1.01
N THR A 8 -0.34 -16.88 1.82
CA THR A 8 -0.11 -16.96 3.27
C THR A 8 1.29 -17.45 3.62
N ASP A 9 1.82 -18.44 2.92
CA ASP A 9 3.14 -19.00 3.23
C ASP A 9 4.24 -18.01 2.85
N ARG A 10 4.12 -17.37 1.69
CA ARG A 10 5.01 -16.29 1.28
C ARG A 10 4.99 -15.14 2.29
N LEU A 11 3.83 -14.72 2.78
CA LEU A 11 3.75 -13.66 3.80
C LEU A 11 4.40 -14.06 5.13
N ARG A 12 4.28 -15.31 5.56
CA ARG A 12 4.86 -15.82 6.81
C ARG A 12 6.38 -15.87 6.78
N GLU A 13 6.96 -16.19 5.63
CA GLU A 13 8.40 -16.35 5.45
C GLU A 13 9.10 -15.04 5.03
N SER A 14 8.32 -14.02 4.65
CA SER A 14 8.86 -12.77 4.13
C SER A 14 9.10 -11.71 5.20
N VAL A 15 10.12 -10.89 4.96
CA VAL A 15 10.24 -9.55 5.54
C VAL A 15 9.65 -8.56 4.54
N ILE A 16 8.78 -7.65 4.99
CA ILE A 16 8.27 -6.54 4.18
C ILE A 16 8.96 -5.26 4.59
N ALA A 17 9.84 -4.73 3.74
CA ALA A 17 10.49 -3.44 3.98
C ALA A 17 9.52 -2.29 3.73
N VAL A 18 9.62 -1.25 4.56
CA VAL A 18 8.83 -0.01 4.45
C VAL A 18 9.77 1.18 4.17
N PRO A 19 10.33 1.28 2.95
CA PRO A 19 11.37 2.26 2.63
C PRO A 19 10.87 3.71 2.67
N PRO A 20 11.76 4.69 2.85
CA PRO A 20 11.48 6.09 2.57
C PRO A 20 11.44 6.34 1.05
N LEU A 21 11.02 7.54 0.66
CA LEU A 21 11.03 8.01 -0.73
C LEU A 21 11.98 9.22 -0.84
N ALA A 22 12.99 9.14 -1.71
CA ALA A 22 13.91 10.24 -1.93
C ALA A 22 13.27 11.31 -2.83
N VAL A 23 13.27 12.56 -2.35
CA VAL A 23 12.74 13.73 -3.06
C VAL A 23 13.74 14.89 -3.02
N ASP A 24 13.69 15.76 -4.03
CA ASP A 24 14.40 17.04 -4.03
C ASP A 24 13.67 18.11 -3.18
N ALA A 25 14.24 19.31 -3.11
CA ALA A 25 13.70 20.41 -2.32
C ALA A 25 12.33 20.90 -2.83
N GLU A 26 12.01 20.66 -4.09
CA GLU A 26 10.77 21.02 -4.76
C GLU A 26 9.73 19.87 -4.74
N GLY A 27 10.07 18.73 -4.15
CA GLY A 27 9.22 17.54 -4.06
C GLY A 27 9.22 16.66 -5.31
N GLY A 28 10.20 16.82 -6.20
CA GLY A 28 10.49 15.91 -7.30
C GLY A 28 11.14 14.61 -6.84
N TYR A 29 10.72 13.48 -7.41
CA TYR A 29 11.26 12.17 -7.04
C TYR A 29 12.66 11.96 -7.64
N ILE A 30 13.65 11.69 -6.79
CA ILE A 30 15.03 11.49 -7.23
C ILE A 30 15.23 10.01 -7.58
N ARG A 31 15.17 9.68 -8.87
CA ARG A 31 15.21 8.29 -9.35
C ARG A 31 16.44 7.52 -8.87
N ASP A 32 17.63 8.10 -8.99
CA ASP A 32 18.88 7.42 -8.68
C ASP A 32 19.02 7.10 -7.18
N GLU A 33 18.55 7.99 -6.31
CA GLU A 33 18.58 7.78 -4.86
C GLU A 33 17.55 6.73 -4.43
N ASN A 34 16.34 6.74 -5.01
CA ASN A 34 15.37 5.67 -4.80
C ASN A 34 15.90 4.32 -5.31
N ALA A 35 16.63 4.29 -6.43
CA ALA A 35 17.26 3.09 -6.94
C ALA A 35 18.32 2.53 -5.98
N LYS A 36 19.12 3.40 -5.34
CA LYS A 36 20.10 2.97 -4.32
C LYS A 36 19.40 2.35 -3.11
N ILE A 37 18.31 2.95 -2.64
CA ILE A 37 17.52 2.41 -1.52
C ILE A 37 16.97 1.02 -1.86
N ILE A 38 16.31 0.88 -3.00
CA ILE A 38 15.73 -0.40 -3.46
C ILE A 38 16.84 -1.46 -3.60
N ARG A 39 17.96 -1.14 -4.25
CA ARG A 39 19.09 -2.06 -4.42
C ARG A 39 19.71 -2.48 -3.09
N HIS A 40 19.84 -1.56 -2.14
CA HIS A 40 20.40 -1.88 -0.82
C HIS A 40 19.51 -2.88 -0.07
N ILE A 41 18.19 -2.66 -0.07
CA ILE A 41 17.22 -3.54 0.60
C ILE A 41 17.20 -4.93 -0.06
N THR A 42 17.13 -4.97 -1.39
CA THR A 42 17.06 -6.22 -2.16
C THR A 42 18.37 -7.01 -2.09
N ALA A 43 19.53 -6.36 -2.07
CA ALA A 43 20.82 -7.01 -1.82
C ALA A 43 20.91 -7.66 -0.42
N GLY A 44 20.12 -7.16 0.54
CA GLY A 44 19.95 -7.76 1.86
C GLY A 44 19.00 -8.98 1.90
N GLY A 45 18.47 -9.42 0.76
CA GLY A 45 17.56 -10.56 0.66
C GLY A 45 16.09 -10.22 0.89
N VAL A 46 15.72 -8.94 1.01
CA VAL A 46 14.33 -8.51 1.20
C VAL A 46 13.71 -8.12 -0.13
N SER A 47 12.71 -8.89 -0.58
CA SER A 47 12.09 -8.74 -1.91
C SER A 47 10.73 -8.04 -1.93
N HIS A 48 10.16 -7.70 -0.76
CA HIS A 48 8.83 -7.10 -0.67
C HIS A 48 8.92 -5.69 -0.10
N LEU A 49 8.52 -4.71 -0.90
CA LEU A 49 8.58 -3.30 -0.54
C LEU A 49 7.17 -2.74 -0.42
N LEU A 50 6.87 -2.09 0.69
CA LEU A 50 5.59 -1.45 0.96
C LEU A 50 5.82 0.06 1.12
N TYR A 51 5.33 0.84 0.18
CA TYR A 51 5.44 2.30 0.20
C TYR A 51 4.20 2.91 0.83
N GLY A 52 4.30 3.30 2.11
CA GLY A 52 3.23 3.91 2.90
C GLY A 52 3.69 5.13 3.69
N GLY A 53 3.49 5.12 5.01
CA GLY A 53 3.80 6.26 5.88
C GLY A 53 5.26 6.72 5.85
N ASN A 54 6.23 5.80 5.84
CA ASN A 54 7.67 6.14 5.80
C ASN A 54 8.07 6.84 4.50
N ALA A 55 7.35 6.54 3.41
CA ALA A 55 7.50 7.17 2.11
C ALA A 55 6.60 8.41 1.92
N LEU A 56 5.90 8.85 2.97
CA LEU A 56 4.96 9.98 2.97
C LEU A 56 3.89 9.88 1.87
N PHE A 57 3.39 8.67 1.58
CA PHE A 57 2.31 8.48 0.59
C PHE A 57 1.03 9.25 0.92
N TYR A 58 0.79 9.58 2.19
CA TYR A 58 -0.27 10.48 2.63
C TYR A 58 -0.24 11.87 1.97
N HIS A 59 0.92 12.31 1.47
CA HIS A 59 1.14 13.63 0.91
C HIS A 59 1.46 13.63 -0.59
N VAL A 60 1.39 12.45 -1.24
CA VAL A 60 1.61 12.38 -2.68
C VAL A 60 0.47 13.09 -3.39
N ARG A 61 0.83 14.08 -4.22
CA ARG A 61 -0.14 14.79 -5.05
C ARG A 61 -0.73 13.83 -6.09
N PRO A 62 -2.05 13.83 -6.32
CA PRO A 62 -2.66 13.00 -7.37
C PRO A 62 -2.00 13.20 -8.74
N SER A 63 -1.66 14.44 -9.11
CA SER A 63 -0.96 14.78 -10.36
C SER A 63 0.45 14.21 -10.51
N ARG A 64 1.05 13.68 -9.43
CA ARG A 64 2.40 13.08 -9.43
C ARG A 64 2.35 11.57 -9.21
N TYR A 65 1.18 11.02 -8.89
CA TYR A 65 1.02 9.63 -8.48
C TYR A 65 1.41 8.65 -9.60
N ALA A 66 0.92 8.85 -10.82
CA ALA A 66 1.27 8.01 -11.97
C ALA A 66 2.78 7.97 -12.24
N GLY A 67 3.46 9.12 -12.19
CA GLY A 67 4.90 9.19 -12.38
C GLY A 67 5.69 8.50 -11.26
N LEU A 68 5.22 8.59 -10.02
CA LEU A 68 5.79 7.84 -8.89
C LEU A 68 5.64 6.33 -9.09
N LEU A 69 4.45 5.88 -9.46
CA LEU A 69 4.17 4.48 -9.74
C LEU A 69 5.01 3.96 -10.92
N GLY A 70 5.18 4.73 -12.00
CA GLY A 70 6.06 4.36 -13.10
C GLY A 70 7.52 4.18 -12.63
N MET A 71 8.04 5.16 -11.88
CA MET A 71 9.40 5.10 -11.36
C MET A 71 9.63 3.87 -10.47
N LEU A 72 8.72 3.59 -9.53
CA LEU A 72 8.87 2.44 -8.63
C LEU A 72 8.82 1.10 -9.39
N SER A 73 7.90 0.97 -10.35
CA SER A 73 7.77 -0.22 -11.19
C SER A 73 9.04 -0.47 -12.00
N ASP A 74 9.59 0.57 -12.64
CA ASP A 74 10.82 0.45 -13.43
C ASP A 74 12.05 0.07 -12.58
N LEU A 75 12.09 0.51 -11.32
CA LEU A 75 13.22 0.27 -10.43
C LEU A 75 13.18 -1.14 -9.81
N ALA A 76 12.03 -1.82 -9.85
CA ALA A 76 11.87 -3.17 -9.33
C ALA A 76 12.31 -4.25 -10.33
N ASP A 77 13.24 -5.11 -9.91
CA ASP A 77 13.61 -6.30 -10.68
C ASP A 77 12.49 -7.36 -10.71
N ALA A 78 12.70 -8.47 -11.42
CA ALA A 78 11.70 -9.53 -11.57
C ALA A 78 11.34 -10.27 -10.26
N SER A 79 12.19 -10.17 -9.23
CA SER A 79 11.97 -10.76 -7.91
C SER A 79 11.36 -9.78 -6.90
N THR A 80 11.39 -8.48 -7.19
CA THR A 80 10.95 -7.44 -6.27
C THR A 80 9.46 -7.17 -6.43
N SER A 81 8.69 -7.41 -5.38
CA SER A 81 7.27 -7.04 -5.28
C SER A 81 7.13 -5.68 -4.61
N ILE A 82 6.32 -4.81 -5.19
CA ILE A 82 6.01 -3.48 -4.61
C ILE A 82 4.52 -3.38 -4.28
N CYS A 83 4.21 -2.84 -3.11
CA CYS A 83 2.86 -2.49 -2.66
C CYS A 83 2.81 -0.97 -2.41
N PRO A 84 2.29 -0.17 -3.37
CA PRO A 84 2.04 1.25 -3.16
C PRO A 84 0.82 1.44 -2.25
N SER A 85 0.65 2.65 -1.71
CA SER A 85 -0.53 2.99 -0.90
C SER A 85 -1.50 3.93 -1.60
N ILE A 86 -2.76 3.93 -1.16
CA ILE A 86 -3.86 4.78 -1.63
C ILE A 86 -4.64 5.39 -0.45
N GLY A 87 -5.40 6.45 -0.70
CA GLY A 87 -6.18 7.17 0.29
C GLY A 87 -5.32 8.14 1.13
N PRO A 88 -5.72 8.48 2.36
CA PRO A 88 -6.79 7.85 3.15
C PRO A 88 -8.21 8.36 2.83
N ALA A 89 -8.36 9.54 2.22
CA ALA A 89 -9.68 10.08 1.88
C ALA A 89 -10.32 9.32 0.71
N TYR A 90 -11.63 9.05 0.79
CA TYR A 90 -12.36 8.23 -0.20
C TYR A 90 -12.21 8.74 -1.64
N GLY A 91 -12.48 10.03 -1.90
CA GLY A 91 -12.38 10.59 -3.25
C GLY A 91 -10.97 10.43 -3.84
N THR A 92 -9.94 10.80 -3.08
CA THR A 92 -8.54 10.61 -3.48
C THR A 92 -8.19 9.14 -3.70
N MET A 93 -8.67 8.24 -2.85
CA MET A 93 -8.46 6.80 -3.01
C MET A 93 -9.05 6.30 -4.34
N MET A 94 -10.25 6.75 -4.71
CA MET A 94 -10.87 6.36 -5.98
C MET A 94 -10.10 6.89 -7.18
N ASP A 95 -9.67 8.16 -7.16
CA ASP A 95 -8.81 8.73 -8.23
C ASP A 95 -7.49 7.95 -8.37
N GLN A 96 -6.87 7.59 -7.25
CA GLN A 96 -5.63 6.80 -7.25
C GLN A 96 -5.83 5.37 -7.72
N VAL A 97 -6.99 4.77 -7.43
CA VAL A 97 -7.34 3.43 -7.94
C VAL A 97 -7.44 3.46 -9.47
N GLU A 98 -8.06 4.48 -10.06
CA GLU A 98 -8.13 4.62 -11.52
C GLU A 98 -6.74 4.67 -12.16
N VAL A 99 -5.82 5.43 -11.56
CA VAL A 99 -4.42 5.47 -12.00
C VAL A 99 -3.73 4.11 -11.81
N LEU A 100 -3.99 3.40 -10.69
CA LEU A 100 -3.38 2.09 -10.42
C LEU A 100 -3.78 1.01 -11.41
N GLN A 101 -4.93 1.13 -12.09
CA GLN A 101 -5.38 0.16 -13.10
C GLN A 101 -4.40 0.07 -14.29
N ASP A 102 -3.61 1.12 -14.53
CA ASP A 102 -2.59 1.16 -15.59
C ASP A 102 -1.28 0.42 -15.20
N PHE A 103 -1.21 -0.16 -14.00
CA PHE A 103 0.01 -0.79 -13.48
C PHE A 103 -0.21 -2.23 -12.99
N ASP A 104 0.85 -3.04 -13.04
CA ASP A 104 0.82 -4.45 -12.64
C ASP A 104 1.15 -4.71 -11.17
N TYR A 105 0.98 -3.72 -10.28
CA TYR A 105 1.17 -3.93 -8.85
C TYR A 105 0.21 -5.01 -8.34
N PRO A 106 0.70 -6.04 -7.61
CA PRO A 106 -0.14 -7.16 -7.18
C PRO A 106 -1.32 -6.74 -6.30
N THR A 107 -1.13 -5.67 -5.53
CA THR A 107 -2.10 -5.10 -4.60
C THR A 107 -1.67 -3.68 -4.24
N ALA A 108 -2.53 -2.95 -3.53
CA ALA A 108 -2.23 -1.66 -2.94
C ALA A 108 -2.72 -1.62 -1.49
N MET A 109 -2.08 -0.80 -0.65
CA MET A 109 -2.45 -0.63 0.75
C MET A 109 -3.33 0.60 0.96
N VAL A 110 -4.48 0.40 1.59
CA VAL A 110 -5.36 1.49 2.01
C VAL A 110 -4.76 2.16 3.24
N LEU A 111 -4.46 3.45 3.13
CA LEU A 111 -4.03 4.26 4.26
C LEU A 111 -5.21 4.53 5.21
N PRO A 112 -4.99 4.46 6.53
CA PRO A 112 -6.07 4.59 7.50
C PRO A 112 -6.59 6.03 7.60
N GLN A 113 -7.91 6.19 7.47
CA GLN A 113 -8.66 7.43 7.66
C GLN A 113 -9.25 7.46 9.07
N ARG A 114 -8.84 8.41 9.92
CA ARG A 114 -9.30 8.47 11.32
C ARG A 114 -10.59 9.27 11.50
N ASP A 115 -10.74 10.36 10.75
CA ASP A 115 -11.78 11.35 11.01
C ASP A 115 -12.87 11.28 9.92
N ILE A 116 -14.10 11.67 10.24
CA ILE A 116 -15.21 11.83 9.28
C ILE A 116 -15.59 10.51 8.54
N ALA A 117 -15.48 9.36 9.22
CA ALA A 117 -15.99 8.09 8.72
C ALA A 117 -16.25 7.12 9.89
N ASP A 118 -17.21 6.20 9.72
CA ASP A 118 -17.46 5.07 10.63
C ASP A 118 -16.98 3.75 10.01
N ASP A 119 -17.02 2.66 10.80
CA ASP A 119 -16.59 1.31 10.40
C ASP A 119 -17.26 0.85 9.08
N ALA A 120 -18.56 1.08 8.96
CA ALA A 120 -19.35 0.71 7.79
C ALA A 120 -18.98 1.51 6.53
N GLY A 121 -18.78 2.82 6.67
CA GLY A 121 -18.37 3.70 5.59
C GLY A 121 -16.96 3.38 5.08
N ILE A 122 -16.02 3.10 5.98
CA ILE A 122 -14.66 2.67 5.61
C ILE A 122 -14.72 1.34 4.87
N ALA A 123 -15.44 0.35 5.40
CA ALA A 123 -15.57 -0.96 4.75
C ALA A 123 -16.21 -0.86 3.36
N THR A 124 -17.21 0.00 3.19
CA THR A 124 -17.84 0.27 1.90
C THR A 124 -16.83 0.90 0.92
N GLY A 125 -16.06 1.89 1.38
CA GLY A 125 -15.03 2.52 0.56
C GLY A 125 -13.94 1.53 0.10
N ILE A 126 -13.51 0.63 0.97
CA ILE A 126 -12.52 -0.42 0.65
C ILE A 126 -13.10 -1.38 -0.41
N ARG A 127 -14.39 -1.77 -0.30
CA ARG A 127 -15.05 -2.61 -1.33
C ARG A 127 -15.05 -1.92 -2.69
N HIS A 128 -15.51 -0.68 -2.76
CA HIS A 128 -15.53 0.07 -4.02
C HIS A 128 -14.13 0.18 -4.64
N ALA A 129 -13.11 0.44 -3.84
CA ALA A 129 -11.73 0.52 -4.31
C ALA A 129 -11.23 -0.83 -4.84
N ALA A 130 -11.48 -1.93 -4.13
CA ALA A 130 -11.07 -3.27 -4.57
C ALA A 130 -11.82 -3.72 -5.83
N GLU A 131 -13.12 -3.48 -5.90
CA GLU A 131 -13.97 -3.76 -7.07
C GLU A 131 -13.49 -2.98 -8.29
N LYS A 132 -13.24 -1.68 -8.14
CA LYS A 132 -12.74 -0.82 -9.22
C LYS A 132 -11.34 -1.22 -9.65
N LEU A 133 -10.43 -1.53 -8.71
CA LEU A 133 -9.08 -1.99 -9.03
C LEU A 133 -9.07 -3.38 -9.68
N GLY A 134 -10.07 -4.22 -9.38
CA GLY A 134 -10.13 -5.61 -9.80
C GLY A 134 -9.13 -6.51 -9.09
N ARG A 135 -8.59 -6.08 -7.94
CA ARG A 135 -7.59 -6.80 -7.14
C ARG A 135 -7.85 -6.59 -5.64
N PRO A 136 -7.59 -7.60 -4.78
CA PRO A 136 -7.73 -7.44 -3.34
C PRO A 136 -6.73 -6.43 -2.78
N LEU A 137 -7.08 -5.75 -1.69
CA LEU A 137 -6.32 -4.67 -1.09
C LEU A 137 -5.67 -5.07 0.24
N VAL A 138 -4.60 -4.39 0.61
CA VAL A 138 -4.00 -4.50 1.94
C VAL A 138 -4.67 -3.50 2.87
N VAL A 139 -5.15 -3.98 4.03
CA VAL A 139 -5.74 -3.10 5.05
C VAL A 139 -4.72 -2.75 6.11
N TYR A 140 -4.48 -1.45 6.31
CA TYR A 140 -3.54 -0.97 7.33
C TYR A 140 -4.23 -0.56 8.63
N LEU A 141 -4.20 -1.44 9.62
CA LEU A 141 -4.70 -1.15 10.97
C LEU A 141 -3.65 -0.40 11.79
N LYS A 142 -3.83 0.92 11.93
CA LYS A 142 -2.93 1.82 12.69
C LYS A 142 -3.56 2.38 13.97
N PHE A 143 -4.88 2.58 13.97
CA PHE A 143 -5.58 3.17 15.11
C PHE A 143 -6.36 2.08 15.86
N ASP A 144 -6.36 2.14 17.19
CA ASP A 144 -7.14 1.21 17.99
C ASP A 144 -8.63 1.34 17.65
N ARG A 145 -9.32 0.19 17.57
CA ARG A 145 -10.75 0.09 17.25
C ARG A 145 -11.19 0.83 15.98
N TRP A 146 -10.29 0.98 15.01
CA TRP A 146 -10.59 1.63 13.74
C TRP A 146 -11.57 0.84 12.87
N LEU A 147 -11.30 -0.45 12.69
CA LEU A 147 -12.19 -1.42 12.04
C LEU A 147 -12.45 -2.55 13.02
N SER A 148 -13.71 -2.97 13.14
CA SER A 148 -14.05 -4.11 13.98
C SER A 148 -13.53 -5.42 13.38
N SER A 149 -13.23 -6.41 14.22
CA SER A 149 -12.79 -7.73 13.74
C SER A 149 -13.86 -8.42 12.89
N GLN A 150 -15.14 -8.18 13.16
CA GLN A 150 -16.25 -8.67 12.37
C GLN A 150 -16.25 -8.05 10.96
N THR A 151 -16.03 -6.73 10.85
CA THR A 151 -15.92 -6.04 9.57
C THR A 151 -14.72 -6.54 8.76
N ILE A 152 -13.56 -6.72 9.41
CA ILE A 152 -12.37 -7.29 8.76
C ILE A 152 -12.64 -8.70 8.22
N ARG A 153 -13.25 -9.56 9.03
CA ARG A 153 -13.63 -10.92 8.62
C ARG A 153 -14.61 -10.92 7.44
N ALA A 154 -15.56 -10.00 7.41
CA ALA A 154 -16.50 -9.88 6.29
C ALA A 154 -15.76 -9.48 5.01
N LEU A 155 -14.88 -8.48 5.06
CA LEU A 155 -14.07 -8.06 3.92
C LEU A 155 -13.12 -9.17 3.42
N GLU A 156 -12.53 -9.96 4.32
CA GLU A 156 -11.73 -11.14 3.96
C GLU A 156 -12.58 -12.20 3.25
N ALA A 157 -13.75 -12.54 3.80
CA ALA A 157 -14.68 -13.51 3.21
C ALA A 157 -15.20 -13.08 1.84
N ASP A 158 -15.35 -11.77 1.62
CA ASP A 158 -15.75 -11.17 0.34
C ASP A 158 -14.59 -11.19 -0.69
N GLY A 159 -13.38 -11.61 -0.33
CA GLY A 159 -12.20 -11.58 -1.19
C GLY A 159 -11.64 -10.17 -1.44
N VAL A 160 -12.06 -9.20 -0.63
CA VAL A 160 -11.70 -7.78 -0.77
C VAL A 160 -10.31 -7.50 -0.20
N ILE A 161 -9.89 -8.26 0.81
CA ILE A 161 -8.61 -8.09 1.50
C ILE A 161 -7.63 -9.19 1.08
N SER A 162 -6.39 -8.79 0.80
CA SER A 162 -5.28 -9.72 0.56
C SER A 162 -4.57 -10.08 1.87
N TRP A 163 -4.16 -9.07 2.64
CA TRP A 163 -3.55 -9.23 3.95
C TRP A 163 -3.66 -7.93 4.77
N ILE A 164 -3.29 -8.02 6.05
CA ILE A 164 -3.42 -6.93 7.00
C ILE A 164 -2.04 -6.47 7.43
N LYS A 165 -1.78 -5.17 7.34
CA LYS A 165 -0.68 -4.54 8.06
C LYS A 165 -1.20 -4.11 9.43
N TYR A 166 -0.76 -4.76 10.50
CA TYR A 166 -1.12 -4.39 11.87
C TYR A 166 0.00 -3.58 12.52
N ALA A 167 -0.27 -2.33 12.91
CA ALA A 167 0.67 -1.49 13.65
C ALA A 167 -0.06 -0.59 14.67
N VAL A 168 -1.10 -1.11 15.30
CA VAL A 168 -1.75 -0.45 16.43
C VAL A 168 -0.80 -0.52 17.62
N VAL A 169 -0.40 0.64 18.14
CA VAL A 169 0.40 0.71 19.37
C VAL A 169 -0.52 0.42 20.55
N ARG A 170 -0.16 -0.59 21.36
CA ARG A 170 -0.85 -0.94 22.61
C ARG A 170 0.13 -0.75 23.76
N GLU A 171 -0.37 -0.22 24.89
CA GLU A 171 0.44 -0.08 26.10
C GLU A 171 0.78 -1.45 26.72
N ASP A 172 -0.14 -2.42 26.60
CA ASP A 172 0.02 -3.81 27.03
C ASP A 172 -0.48 -4.75 25.90
N PRO A 173 0.42 -5.26 25.04
CA PRO A 173 0.07 -5.96 23.80
C PRO A 173 -0.33 -7.43 23.97
#